data_AF-A0A097QXQ4-F1
#
_entry.id   AF-A0A097QXQ4-F1
#
_cell.length_a   1.000
_cell.length_b   1.000
_cell.length_c   1.000
_cell.angle_alpha   90.00
_cell.angle_beta   90.00
_cell.angle_gamma   90.00
#
_symmetry.space_group_name_H-M   'P 1'
#
loop_
_entity.id
_entity.type
_entity.pdbx_description
1 polymer ?
#
loop_
_entity_poly.entity_id
_entity_poly.type
_entity_poly.pdbx_seq_one_letter_code
_entity_poly.pdbx_strand_id
1 'polypeptide(L)'
;MIYIRKANDRGHANHGWLDSWHSFSFADYYDPDFMGFSALRVINDDKIAAGEGFPTHPHKDMEILTYVMEGAVAHQDSMGNKEQVNAGEFQIMSAGTGIRHSEFNAHQDRDLHLYQIWIIPDQKNLTPRYEQKAFDVPQGRQLVLSPDARDGSLKVFQDMTLTRWALLKDEQSVYQMQADRRVWIQVVKGNVSINGQHVSTADGVAIWDEAAISIHADDKAEILLFDLPPV
;
A
#
# COMPACT_ATOMS: atom_id res chain seq x y z
N MET A 1 0.48 3.58 21.85
CA MET A 1 1.13 2.27 21.63
C MET A 1 1.77 2.22 20.24
N ILE A 2 2.97 1.65 20.14
CA ILE A 2 3.74 1.57 18.90
C ILE A 2 4.35 0.19 18.77
N TYR A 3 4.23 -0.41 17.59
CA TYR A 3 4.84 -1.68 17.24
C TYR A 3 5.54 -1.57 15.88
N ILE A 4 6.75 -2.13 15.75
CA ILE A 4 7.53 -2.10 14.51
C ILE A 4 7.53 -3.48 13.86
N ARG A 5 6.99 -3.58 12.65
CA ARG A 5 7.12 -4.73 11.77
C ARG A 5 8.40 -4.58 10.95
N LYS A 6 9.48 -5.23 11.39
CA LYS A 6 10.76 -5.15 10.69
C LYS A 6 10.70 -5.82 9.32
N ALA A 7 11.36 -5.22 8.34
CA ALA A 7 11.36 -5.68 6.95
C ALA A 7 11.79 -7.15 6.81
N ASN A 8 12.77 -7.58 7.61
CA ASN A 8 13.34 -8.93 7.61
C ASN A 8 12.53 -9.94 8.44
N ASP A 9 11.52 -9.49 9.19
CA ASP A 9 10.62 -10.37 9.96
C ASP A 9 9.34 -10.68 9.18
N ARG A 10 9.16 -10.06 8.00
CA ARG A 10 8.05 -10.31 7.09
C ARG A 10 8.09 -11.75 6.56
N GLY A 11 6.91 -12.29 6.23
CA GLY A 11 6.83 -13.53 5.47
C GLY A 11 7.54 -13.37 4.13
N HIS A 12 8.19 -14.42 3.64
CA HIS A 12 8.95 -14.36 2.39
C HIS A 12 8.62 -15.55 1.52
N ALA A 13 8.31 -15.28 0.25
CA ALA A 13 8.07 -16.29 -0.76
C ALA A 13 8.82 -15.92 -2.04
N ASN A 14 9.61 -16.85 -2.56
CA ASN A 14 10.33 -16.67 -3.81
C ASN A 14 10.02 -17.82 -4.76
N HIS A 15 9.42 -17.49 -5.91
CA HIS A 15 8.98 -18.43 -6.94
C HIS A 15 9.83 -18.35 -8.21
N GLY A 16 11.02 -17.75 -8.13
CA GLY A 16 11.90 -17.47 -9.28
C GLY A 16 11.47 -16.23 -10.05
N TRP A 17 10.24 -16.18 -10.54
CA TRP A 17 9.69 -15.02 -11.26
C TRP A 17 9.11 -13.95 -10.34
N LEU A 18 8.73 -14.33 -9.12
CA LEU A 18 8.18 -13.46 -8.08
C LEU A 18 9.00 -13.60 -6.81
N ASP A 19 9.51 -12.49 -6.30
CA ASP A 19 10.13 -12.36 -4.98
C ASP A 19 9.24 -11.44 -4.12
N SER A 20 8.51 -12.01 -3.17
CA SER A 20 7.43 -11.34 -2.44
C SER A 20 7.67 -11.36 -0.93
N TRP A 21 7.49 -10.20 -0.29
CA TRP A 21 7.53 -10.06 1.16
C TRP A 21 6.18 -9.63 1.74
N HIS A 22 5.69 -10.38 2.73
CA HIS A 22 4.35 -10.24 3.29
C HIS A 22 4.37 -9.60 4.67
N SER A 23 3.81 -8.39 4.78
CA SER A 23 3.69 -7.71 6.09
C SER A 23 2.72 -8.43 7.03
N PHE A 24 1.67 -9.03 6.46
CA PHE A 24 0.62 -9.78 7.15
C PHE A 24 0.50 -11.21 6.58
N SER A 25 -0.18 -12.09 7.31
CA SER A 25 -0.53 -13.45 6.88
C SER A 25 -1.21 -13.45 5.51
N PHE A 26 -0.62 -14.16 4.55
CA PHE A 26 -1.04 -14.18 3.15
C PHE A 26 -0.63 -15.48 2.48
N ALA A 27 -1.49 -16.03 1.61
CA ALA A 27 -1.29 -17.33 0.98
C ALA A 27 -0.92 -18.42 2.02
N ASP A 28 0.20 -19.11 1.82
CA ASP A 28 0.68 -20.16 2.73
C ASP A 28 1.46 -19.61 3.94
N TYR A 29 1.79 -18.31 3.95
CA TYR A 29 2.44 -17.67 5.10
C TYR A 29 1.42 -17.31 6.18
N TYR A 30 1.68 -17.76 7.41
CA TYR A 30 0.82 -17.54 8.56
C TYR A 30 1.62 -17.03 9.77
N ASP A 31 1.17 -15.91 10.30
CA ASP A 31 1.64 -15.27 11.52
C ASP A 31 0.40 -14.79 12.31
N PRO A 32 0.10 -15.42 13.46
CA PRO A 32 -1.12 -15.11 14.22
C PRO A 32 -1.15 -13.68 14.77
N ASP A 33 0.01 -13.05 14.95
CA ASP A 33 0.11 -11.68 15.47
C ASP A 33 -0.05 -10.64 14.35
N PHE A 34 0.10 -11.06 13.08
CA PHE A 34 0.00 -10.21 11.89
C PHE A 34 -1.05 -10.71 10.91
N MET A 35 -2.29 -10.88 11.37
CA MET A 35 -3.41 -11.24 10.48
C MET A 35 -3.93 -10.05 9.65
N GLY A 36 -3.61 -8.83 10.08
CA GLY A 36 -4.05 -7.56 9.51
C GLY A 36 -3.98 -6.46 10.58
N PHE A 37 -4.23 -5.21 10.19
CA PHE A 37 -4.24 -4.08 11.11
C PHE A 37 -5.40 -3.14 10.79
N SER A 38 -6.44 -3.14 11.63
CA SER A 38 -7.72 -2.48 11.31
C SER A 38 -8.26 -2.99 9.95
N ALA A 39 -8.65 -2.11 9.03
CA ALA A 39 -9.12 -2.46 7.69
C ALA A 39 -8.00 -2.89 6.73
N LEU A 40 -6.72 -2.69 7.09
CA LEU A 40 -5.58 -3.05 6.26
C LEU A 40 -5.28 -4.55 6.39
N ARG A 41 -5.49 -5.31 5.30
CA ARG A 41 -5.43 -6.78 5.33
C ARG A 41 -4.16 -7.35 4.73
N VAL A 42 -3.61 -6.72 3.70
CA VAL A 42 -2.41 -7.18 2.97
C VAL A 42 -1.55 -5.97 2.62
N ILE A 43 -0.24 -6.11 2.81
CA ILE A 43 0.80 -5.29 2.18
C ILE A 43 1.88 -6.26 1.72
N ASN A 44 1.88 -6.55 0.43
CA ASN A 44 2.89 -7.34 -0.25
C ASN A 44 3.86 -6.42 -0.98
N ASP A 45 5.14 -6.69 -0.82
CA ASP A 45 6.26 -6.00 -1.46
C ASP A 45 6.81 -6.96 -2.52
N ASP A 46 6.40 -6.74 -3.76
CA ASP A 46 6.54 -7.71 -4.86
C ASP A 46 7.55 -7.21 -5.89
N LYS A 47 8.57 -8.03 -6.14
CA LYS A 47 9.46 -7.90 -7.31
C LYS A 47 9.12 -8.98 -8.32
N ILE A 48 8.82 -8.55 -9.53
CA ILE A 48 8.32 -9.40 -10.62
C ILE A 48 9.30 -9.33 -11.79
N ALA A 49 9.81 -10.48 -12.19
CA ALA A 49 10.74 -10.61 -13.30
C ALA A 49 10.18 -10.06 -14.62
N ALA A 50 11.07 -9.70 -15.53
CA ALA A 50 10.71 -9.21 -16.86
C ALA A 50 9.71 -10.15 -17.59
N GLY A 51 8.61 -9.59 -18.09
CA GLY A 51 7.56 -10.28 -18.85
C GLY A 51 6.67 -11.24 -18.05
N GLU A 52 6.98 -11.49 -16.78
CA GLU A 52 6.26 -12.41 -15.91
C GLU A 52 5.11 -11.71 -15.16
N GLY A 53 4.24 -12.48 -14.52
CA GLY A 53 3.10 -11.90 -13.84
C GLY A 53 2.07 -12.89 -13.30
N PHE A 54 1.03 -12.33 -12.72
CA PHE A 54 -0.10 -13.05 -12.17
C PHE A 54 -1.13 -13.32 -13.29
N PRO A 55 -1.38 -14.60 -13.65
CA PRO A 55 -2.42 -14.93 -14.61
C PRO A 55 -3.81 -14.59 -14.05
N THR A 56 -4.83 -14.67 -14.90
CA THR A 56 -6.20 -14.28 -14.53
C THR A 56 -6.72 -15.03 -13.30
N HIS A 57 -7.00 -14.30 -12.22
CA HIS A 57 -7.52 -14.84 -10.96
C HIS A 57 -8.67 -13.97 -10.42
N PRO A 58 -9.58 -14.54 -9.61
CA PRO A 58 -10.75 -13.82 -9.10
C PRO A 58 -10.46 -13.10 -7.78
N HIS A 59 -11.15 -11.97 -7.58
CA HIS A 59 -11.29 -11.28 -6.30
C HIS A 59 -12.75 -10.96 -6.02
N LYS A 60 -13.10 -10.77 -4.75
CA LYS A 60 -14.45 -10.38 -4.31
C LYS A 60 -14.35 -9.59 -3.00
N ASP A 61 -15.22 -8.58 -2.83
CA ASP A 61 -15.38 -7.82 -1.58
C ASP A 61 -14.04 -7.30 -0.99
N MET A 62 -13.19 -6.72 -1.83
CA MET A 62 -11.89 -6.14 -1.45
C MET A 62 -11.59 -4.87 -2.26
N GLU A 63 -11.01 -3.85 -1.61
CA GLU A 63 -10.36 -2.73 -2.28
C GLU A 63 -8.88 -3.08 -2.47
N ILE A 64 -8.42 -3.17 -3.72
CA ILE A 64 -7.06 -3.60 -4.07
C ILE A 64 -6.34 -2.40 -4.67
N LEU A 65 -5.30 -1.94 -4.00
CA LEU A 65 -4.45 -0.82 -4.41
C LEU A 65 -3.08 -1.34 -4.84
N THR A 66 -2.61 -0.92 -6.00
CA THR A 66 -1.24 -1.15 -6.47
C THR A 66 -0.49 0.18 -6.49
N TYR A 67 0.68 0.21 -5.85
CA TYR A 67 1.63 1.32 -5.94
C TYR A 67 2.91 0.85 -6.63
N VAL A 68 3.18 1.36 -7.84
CA VAL A 68 4.37 0.96 -8.62
C VAL A 68 5.56 1.81 -8.20
N MET A 69 6.62 1.18 -7.69
CA MET A 69 7.85 1.86 -7.28
C MET A 69 8.88 1.90 -8.42
N GLU A 70 9.01 0.81 -9.18
CA GLU A 70 9.93 0.70 -10.32
C GLU A 70 9.28 -0.09 -11.46
N GLY A 71 9.62 0.26 -12.71
CA GLY A 71 9.07 -0.40 -13.90
C GLY A 71 7.63 0.02 -14.22
N ALA A 72 6.87 -0.91 -14.79
CA ALA A 72 5.46 -0.72 -15.10
C ALA A 72 4.69 -2.05 -15.07
N VAL A 73 3.46 -2.02 -14.58
CA VAL A 73 2.55 -3.18 -14.57
C VAL A 73 1.46 -3.00 -15.62
N ALA A 74 1.24 -4.03 -16.43
CA ALA A 74 0.13 -4.14 -17.36
C ALA A 74 -1.03 -4.87 -16.66
N HIS A 75 -2.14 -4.15 -16.48
CA HIS A 75 -3.38 -4.64 -15.88
C HIS A 75 -4.40 -5.00 -16.95
N GLN A 76 -5.11 -6.11 -16.77
CA GLN A 76 -6.31 -6.44 -17.55
C GLN A 76 -7.37 -7.03 -16.62
N ASP A 77 -8.63 -6.62 -16.78
CA ASP A 77 -9.74 -7.17 -16.00
C ASP A 77 -10.98 -7.57 -16.82
N SER A 78 -11.92 -8.23 -16.15
CA SER A 78 -13.16 -8.71 -16.73
C SER A 78 -14.18 -7.62 -17.06
N MET A 79 -13.95 -6.36 -16.66
CA MET A 79 -14.75 -5.21 -17.11
C MET A 79 -14.26 -4.68 -18.47
N GLY A 80 -13.13 -5.18 -18.96
CA GLY A 80 -12.53 -4.80 -20.23
C GLY A 80 -11.46 -3.73 -20.11
N ASN A 81 -11.09 -3.31 -18.89
CA ASN A 81 -10.00 -2.37 -18.70
C ASN A 81 -8.68 -3.02 -19.11
N LYS A 82 -7.83 -2.25 -19.78
CA LYS A 82 -6.47 -2.64 -20.17
C LYS A 82 -5.59 -1.43 -20.01
N GLU A 83 -4.83 -1.41 -18.94
CA GLU A 83 -4.07 -0.23 -18.55
C GLU A 83 -2.63 -0.59 -18.22
N GLN A 84 -1.74 0.38 -18.38
CA GLN A 84 -0.37 0.27 -17.91
C GLN A 84 -0.13 1.31 -16.84
N VAL A 85 0.31 0.86 -15.66
CA VAL A 85 0.60 1.72 -14.51
C VAL A 85 2.10 1.82 -14.36
N ASN A 86 2.62 3.04 -14.45
CA ASN A 86 4.06 3.29 -14.44
C ASN A 86 4.56 3.60 -13.01
N ALA A 87 5.87 3.50 -12.81
CA ALA A 87 6.52 3.90 -11.57
C ALA A 87 6.08 5.30 -11.10
N GLY A 88 5.68 5.39 -9.83
CA GLY A 88 5.17 6.61 -9.18
C GLY A 88 3.65 6.75 -9.23
N GLU A 89 2.94 5.95 -10.03
CA GLU A 89 1.49 5.96 -10.15
C GLU A 89 0.82 4.96 -9.20
N PHE A 90 -0.47 5.19 -8.96
CA PHE A 90 -1.34 4.29 -8.21
C PHE A 90 -2.50 3.84 -9.08
N GLN A 91 -2.92 2.59 -8.92
CA GLN A 91 -4.24 2.13 -9.36
C GLN A 91 -5.00 1.53 -8.19
N ILE A 92 -6.32 1.67 -8.20
CA ILE A 92 -7.22 1.02 -7.25
C ILE A 92 -8.36 0.32 -7.99
N MET A 93 -8.64 -0.91 -7.55
CA MET A 93 -9.74 -1.72 -8.04
C MET A 93 -10.65 -2.11 -6.87
N SER A 94 -11.94 -1.84 -6.99
CA SER A 94 -12.95 -2.41 -6.08
C SER A 94 -13.45 -3.72 -6.67
N ALA A 95 -13.20 -4.83 -5.99
CA ALA A 95 -13.63 -6.14 -6.48
C ALA A 95 -15.15 -6.34 -6.36
N GLY A 96 -15.78 -5.75 -5.34
CA GLY A 96 -17.23 -5.71 -5.20
C GLY A 96 -17.91 -7.08 -5.30
N THR A 97 -18.96 -7.18 -6.11
CA THR A 97 -19.68 -8.45 -6.40
C THR A 97 -18.81 -9.54 -7.00
N GLY A 98 -17.64 -9.19 -7.56
CA GLY A 98 -16.65 -10.10 -8.11
C GLY A 98 -16.00 -9.53 -9.36
N ILE A 99 -14.68 -9.68 -9.47
CA ILE A 99 -13.88 -9.32 -10.64
C ILE A 99 -12.83 -10.38 -10.90
N ARG A 100 -12.44 -10.57 -12.16
CA ARG A 100 -11.25 -11.34 -12.53
C ARG A 100 -10.25 -10.42 -13.18
N HIS A 101 -8.98 -10.53 -12.81
CA HIS A 101 -7.94 -9.69 -13.36
C HIS A 101 -6.60 -10.42 -13.46
N SER A 102 -5.68 -9.86 -14.23
CA SER A 102 -4.30 -10.30 -14.38
C SER A 102 -3.36 -9.10 -14.42
N GLU A 103 -2.19 -9.25 -13.82
CA GLU A 103 -1.19 -8.20 -13.72
C GLU A 103 0.16 -8.78 -14.15
N PHE A 104 0.76 -8.22 -15.21
CA PHE A 104 2.06 -8.65 -15.72
C PHE A 104 3.05 -7.50 -15.75
N ASN A 105 4.33 -7.79 -15.59
CA ASN A 105 5.38 -6.82 -15.88
C ASN A 105 5.32 -6.43 -17.37
N ALA A 106 5.11 -5.13 -17.63
CA ALA A 106 4.98 -4.61 -18.98
C ALA A 106 6.30 -4.63 -19.76
N HIS A 107 7.43 -4.73 -19.08
CA HIS A 107 8.77 -4.75 -19.68
C HIS A 107 9.31 -6.17 -19.84
N GLN A 108 10.04 -6.41 -20.93
CA GLN A 108 10.66 -7.70 -21.26
C GLN A 108 12.17 -7.74 -20.91
N ASP A 109 12.73 -6.65 -20.40
CA ASP A 109 14.17 -6.45 -20.20
C ASP A 109 14.56 -6.01 -18.78
N ARG A 110 13.58 -5.75 -17.91
CA ARG A 110 13.80 -5.26 -16.54
C ARG A 110 12.67 -5.66 -15.61
N ASP A 111 12.97 -5.70 -14.32
CA ASP A 111 12.02 -6.08 -13.29
C ASP A 111 11.04 -4.95 -12.96
N LEU A 112 9.91 -5.36 -12.38
CA LEU A 112 8.86 -4.52 -11.82
C LEU A 112 8.91 -4.64 -10.30
N HIS A 113 8.83 -3.51 -9.60
CA HIS A 113 8.75 -3.48 -8.13
C HIS A 113 7.53 -2.67 -7.70
N LEU A 114 6.63 -3.29 -6.94
CA LEU A 114 5.38 -2.68 -6.51
C LEU A 114 4.98 -3.09 -5.09
N TYR A 115 4.11 -2.28 -4.48
CA TYR A 115 3.32 -2.70 -3.33
C TYR A 115 1.92 -3.11 -3.78
N GLN A 116 1.49 -4.29 -3.38
CA GLN A 116 0.12 -4.81 -3.50
C GLN A 116 -0.57 -4.70 -2.14
N ILE A 117 -1.61 -3.86 -2.05
CA ILE A 117 -2.22 -3.45 -0.79
C ILE A 117 -3.71 -3.76 -0.80
N TRP A 118 -4.18 -4.53 0.18
CA TRP A 118 -5.61 -4.88 0.29
C TRP A 118 -6.24 -4.23 1.50
N ILE A 119 -7.36 -3.57 1.26
CA ILE A 119 -8.16 -2.89 2.26
C ILE A 119 -9.56 -3.51 2.26
N ILE A 120 -10.01 -3.96 3.42
CA ILE A 120 -11.37 -4.49 3.59
C ILE A 120 -12.33 -3.31 3.41
N PRO A 121 -13.30 -3.38 2.48
CA PRO A 121 -14.29 -2.32 2.33
C PRO A 121 -15.26 -2.29 3.53
N ASP A 122 -15.85 -1.13 3.79
CA ASP A 122 -16.90 -0.97 4.81
C ASP A 122 -18.24 -1.60 4.38
N GLN A 123 -18.38 -1.90 3.09
CA GLN A 123 -19.57 -2.46 2.47
C GLN A 123 -19.22 -3.63 1.55
N LYS A 124 -20.10 -4.63 1.52
CA LYS A 124 -19.98 -5.80 0.63
C LYS A 124 -20.85 -5.63 -0.60
N ASN A 125 -20.53 -6.39 -1.65
CA ASN A 125 -21.26 -6.45 -2.92
C ASN A 125 -21.41 -5.08 -3.60
N LEU A 126 -20.38 -4.23 -3.45
CA LEU A 126 -20.27 -2.99 -4.23
C LEU A 126 -20.21 -3.32 -5.72
N THR A 127 -20.57 -2.36 -6.57
CA THR A 127 -20.33 -2.48 -8.01
C THR A 127 -18.83 -2.48 -8.27
N PRO A 128 -18.28 -3.44 -9.05
CA PRO A 128 -16.87 -3.42 -9.41
C PRO A 128 -16.48 -2.12 -10.11
N ARG A 129 -15.31 -1.58 -9.79
CA ARG A 129 -14.75 -0.37 -10.42
C ARG A 129 -13.24 -0.44 -10.50
N TYR A 130 -12.68 0.40 -11.37
CA TYR A 130 -11.25 0.58 -11.56
C TYR A 130 -10.95 2.07 -11.73
N GLU A 131 -9.90 2.56 -11.06
CA GLU A 131 -9.37 3.90 -11.24
C GLU A 131 -7.84 3.87 -11.18
N GLN A 132 -7.19 4.73 -11.98
CA GLN A 132 -5.75 4.92 -11.99
C GLN A 132 -5.43 6.40 -11.92
N LYS A 133 -4.35 6.76 -11.23
CA LYS A 133 -3.91 8.15 -11.14
C LYS A 133 -2.40 8.30 -10.98
N ALA A 134 -1.85 9.19 -11.79
CA ALA A 134 -0.55 9.81 -11.55
C ALA A 134 -0.72 11.04 -10.63
N PHE A 135 0.19 11.22 -9.68
CA PHE A 135 0.21 12.36 -8.79
C PHE A 135 1.46 13.20 -9.02
N ASP A 136 1.27 14.49 -9.27
CA ASP A 136 2.31 15.44 -9.69
C ASP A 136 3.19 15.95 -8.53
N VAL A 137 2.99 15.49 -7.31
CA VAL A 137 3.63 16.06 -6.11
C VAL A 137 4.89 15.25 -5.75
N PRO A 138 6.11 15.79 -5.98
CA PRO A 138 7.36 15.10 -5.71
C PRO A 138 7.84 15.25 -4.24
N GLN A 139 7.24 16.16 -3.48
CA GLN A 139 7.63 16.47 -2.09
C GLN A 139 6.39 16.86 -1.26
N GLY A 140 6.39 16.50 0.02
CA GLY A 140 5.30 16.82 0.95
C GLY A 140 4.25 15.72 1.01
N ARG A 141 3.07 16.05 1.56
CA ARG A 141 1.95 15.14 1.75
C ARG A 141 1.03 15.14 0.52
N GLN A 142 0.90 14.01 -0.14
CA GLN A 142 -0.07 13.76 -1.21
C GLN A 142 -1.16 12.83 -0.70
N LEU A 143 -2.41 13.30 -0.65
CA LEU A 143 -3.56 12.44 -0.35
C LEU A 143 -3.82 11.53 -1.58
N VAL A 144 -3.66 10.23 -1.38
CA VAL A 144 -3.79 9.20 -2.42
C VAL A 144 -5.18 8.58 -2.40
N LEU A 145 -5.66 8.16 -1.21
CA LEU A 145 -7.00 7.60 -1.03
C LEU A 145 -7.79 8.42 -0.01
N SER A 146 -9.08 8.61 -0.28
CA SER A 146 -10.03 9.08 0.72
C SER A 146 -11.45 8.56 0.47
N PRO A 147 -12.31 8.54 1.50
CA PRO A 147 -13.67 8.01 1.37
C PRO A 147 -14.55 8.86 0.46
N ASP A 148 -14.20 10.12 0.19
CA ASP A 148 -14.95 11.09 -0.59
C ASP A 148 -14.21 11.57 -1.86
N ALA A 149 -13.04 11.00 -2.15
CA ALA A 149 -12.16 11.41 -3.26
C ALA A 149 -11.79 12.91 -3.23
N ARG A 150 -11.75 13.52 -2.03
CA ARG A 150 -11.39 14.93 -1.86
C ARG A 150 -9.95 15.20 -2.27
N ASP A 151 -9.67 16.47 -2.55
CA ASP A 151 -8.33 16.96 -2.90
C ASP A 151 -7.69 16.21 -4.08
N GLY A 152 -8.54 15.65 -4.97
CA GLY A 152 -8.10 14.86 -6.11
C GLY A 152 -7.53 13.49 -5.75
N SER A 153 -7.81 12.95 -4.57
CA SER A 153 -7.50 11.56 -4.25
C SER A 153 -8.39 10.58 -5.02
N LEU A 154 -7.97 9.32 -5.09
CA LEU A 154 -8.80 8.22 -5.57
C LEU A 154 -9.81 7.84 -4.48
N LYS A 155 -11.01 7.44 -4.88
CA LYS A 155 -12.03 6.94 -3.96
C LYS A 155 -11.58 5.62 -3.34
N VAL A 156 -11.87 5.40 -2.06
CA VAL A 156 -11.84 4.09 -1.39
C VAL A 156 -13.14 3.87 -0.63
N PHE A 157 -13.70 2.67 -0.67
CA PHE A 157 -14.93 2.32 0.07
C PHE A 157 -14.61 1.81 1.47
N GLN A 158 -13.95 2.65 2.27
CA GLN A 158 -13.63 2.41 3.67
C GLN A 158 -13.43 3.77 4.35
N ASP A 159 -13.73 3.88 5.64
CA ASP A 159 -13.44 5.07 6.46
C ASP A 159 -11.93 5.17 6.76
N MET A 160 -11.14 5.42 5.72
CA MET A 160 -9.70 5.53 5.81
C MET A 160 -9.13 6.55 4.84
N THR A 161 -7.94 7.05 5.14
CA THR A 161 -7.14 7.81 4.17
C THR A 161 -5.77 7.19 3.98
N LEU A 162 -5.23 7.34 2.78
CA LEU A 162 -3.84 7.00 2.46
C LEU A 162 -3.13 8.27 2.00
N THR A 163 -2.01 8.58 2.64
CA THR A 163 -1.14 9.68 2.23
C THR A 163 0.23 9.14 1.81
N ARG A 164 0.68 9.47 0.60
CA ARG A 164 2.09 9.34 0.21
C ARG A 164 2.82 10.57 0.71
N TRP A 165 3.88 10.38 1.46
CA TRP A 165 4.62 11.49 2.06
C TRP A 165 6.10 11.39 1.73
N ALA A 166 6.56 12.31 0.88
CA ALA A 166 7.97 12.48 0.54
C ALA A 166 8.60 13.55 1.44
N LEU A 167 9.62 13.15 2.20
CA LEU A 167 10.31 13.94 3.21
C LEU A 167 11.74 14.26 2.73
N LEU A 168 12.18 15.49 2.94
CA LEU A 168 13.60 15.83 2.81
C LEU A 168 14.37 15.39 4.05
N LYS A 169 15.69 15.25 3.90
CA LYS A 169 16.58 15.03 5.04
C LYS A 169 16.40 16.14 6.08
N ASP A 170 16.39 15.74 7.35
CA ASP A 170 16.19 16.56 8.54
C ASP A 170 14.79 17.22 8.62
N GLU A 171 13.86 16.87 7.72
CA GLU A 171 12.48 17.35 7.78
C GLU A 171 11.77 16.74 9.00
N GLN A 172 11.06 17.59 9.74
CA GLN A 172 10.25 17.20 10.89
C GLN A 172 8.81 17.59 10.67
N SER A 173 7.91 16.70 11.11
CA SER A 173 6.50 16.99 11.04
C SER A 173 5.72 16.21 12.08
N VAL A 174 4.55 16.74 12.42
CA VAL A 174 3.61 16.09 13.31
C VAL A 174 2.33 15.79 12.55
N TYR A 175 1.85 14.57 12.68
CA TYR A 175 0.54 14.14 12.24
C TYR A 175 -0.36 14.00 13.47
N GLN A 176 -1.46 14.75 13.49
CA GLN A 176 -2.43 14.69 14.58
C GLN A 176 -3.37 13.51 14.33
N MET A 177 -3.41 12.57 15.27
CA MET A 177 -4.32 11.44 15.19
C MET A 177 -5.67 11.83 15.77
N GLN A 178 -6.75 11.47 15.09
CA GLN A 178 -8.06 11.56 15.71
C GLN A 178 -8.21 10.46 16.77
N ALA A 179 -9.05 10.71 17.77
CA ALA A 179 -9.32 9.74 18.82
C ALA A 179 -9.78 8.40 18.24
N ASP A 180 -9.34 7.31 18.87
CA ASP A 180 -9.67 5.91 18.56
C ASP A 180 -9.24 5.39 17.18
N ARG A 181 -8.69 6.24 16.31
CA ARG A 181 -8.13 5.83 15.02
C ARG A 181 -6.80 5.11 15.20
N ARG A 182 -6.49 4.26 14.23
CA ARG A 182 -5.22 3.52 14.16
C ARG A 182 -4.44 3.99 12.95
N VAL A 183 -3.12 4.02 13.04
CA VAL A 183 -2.25 4.41 11.94
C VAL A 183 -1.25 3.31 11.63
N TRP A 184 -1.12 2.97 10.35
CA TRP A 184 0.01 2.20 9.83
C TRP A 184 0.91 3.13 9.02
N ILE A 185 2.21 3.10 9.27
CA ILE A 185 3.21 3.76 8.44
C ILE A 185 4.07 2.70 7.77
N GLN A 186 4.10 2.69 6.44
CA GLN A 186 5.01 1.85 5.66
C GLN A 186 6.15 2.72 5.12
N VAL A 187 7.40 2.39 5.45
CA VAL A 187 8.56 3.09 4.88
C VAL A 187 8.81 2.55 3.48
N VAL A 188 8.57 3.36 2.45
CA VAL A 188 8.82 2.99 1.05
C VAL A 188 10.33 2.99 0.79
N LYS A 189 11.03 4.04 1.23
CA LYS A 189 12.48 4.18 1.12
C LYS A 189 13.03 5.18 2.14
N GLY A 190 14.29 5.01 2.51
CA GLY A 190 15.02 5.92 3.39
C GLY A 190 14.93 5.53 4.86
N ASN A 191 15.39 6.43 5.72
CA ASN A 191 15.44 6.25 7.17
C ASN A 191 14.62 7.35 7.84
N VAL A 192 13.74 6.96 8.76
CA VAL A 192 12.91 7.88 9.53
C VAL A 192 12.86 7.47 11.00
N SER A 193 12.70 8.45 11.89
CA SER A 193 12.34 8.25 13.28
C SER A 193 10.87 8.59 13.49
N ILE A 194 10.10 7.66 14.05
CA ILE A 194 8.66 7.81 14.31
C ILE A 194 8.44 7.68 15.82
N ASN A 195 8.03 8.77 16.47
CA ASN A 195 7.93 8.87 17.94
C ASN A 195 9.20 8.34 18.66
N GLY A 196 10.38 8.63 18.11
CA GLY A 196 11.68 8.22 18.66
C GLY A 196 12.12 6.80 18.27
N GLN A 197 11.32 6.04 17.51
CA GLN A 197 11.69 4.72 16.99
C GLN A 197 12.32 4.84 15.60
N HIS A 198 13.54 4.33 15.43
CA HIS A 198 14.20 4.32 14.13
C HIS A 198 13.72 3.15 13.26
N VAL A 199 13.27 3.49 12.06
CA VAL A 199 12.78 2.54 11.07
C VAL A 199 13.35 2.90 9.69
N SER A 200 13.61 1.87 8.89
CA SER A 200 14.26 2.01 7.59
C SER A 200 13.39 1.45 6.47
N THR A 201 13.86 1.53 5.22
CA THR A 201 13.21 0.96 4.04
C THR A 201 12.54 -0.39 4.32
N ALA A 202 11.26 -0.48 3.94
CA ALA A 202 10.37 -1.62 4.06
C ALA A 202 9.93 -2.02 5.49
N ASP A 203 10.39 -1.32 6.54
CA ASP A 203 9.78 -1.44 7.86
C ASP A 203 8.35 -0.88 7.86
N GLY A 204 7.47 -1.52 8.62
CA GLY A 204 6.13 -1.05 8.94
C GLY A 204 6.03 -0.62 10.41
N VAL A 205 5.18 0.36 10.72
CA VAL A 205 4.93 0.83 12.08
C VAL A 205 3.44 0.89 12.34
N ALA A 206 2.96 0.07 13.27
CA ALA A 206 1.58 0.06 13.74
C ALA A 206 1.45 0.96 14.98
N ILE A 207 0.51 1.90 14.95
CA ILE A 207 0.32 2.93 15.98
C ILE A 207 -1.17 3.01 16.35
N TRP A 208 -1.47 2.98 17.64
CA TRP A 208 -2.82 3.18 18.18
C TRP A 208 -2.72 3.73 19.61
N ASP A 209 -3.79 4.27 20.18
CA ASP A 209 -3.77 4.92 21.51
C ASP A 209 -2.68 6.01 21.64
N GLU A 210 -2.47 6.79 20.58
CA GLU A 210 -1.58 7.96 20.54
C GLU A 210 -2.36 9.17 20.05
N ALA A 211 -2.06 10.35 20.60
CA ALA A 211 -2.68 11.60 20.15
C ALA A 211 -2.00 12.20 18.91
N ALA A 212 -0.70 11.91 18.73
CA ALA A 212 0.09 12.47 17.66
C ALA A 212 1.26 11.57 17.28
N ILE A 213 1.68 11.69 16.01
CA ILE A 213 2.84 11.01 15.45
C ILE A 213 3.84 12.08 15.01
N SER A 214 4.98 12.12 15.70
CA SER A 214 6.16 12.90 15.34
C SER A 214 7.02 12.08 14.38
N ILE A 215 7.29 12.64 13.21
CA ILE A 215 8.12 12.03 12.17
C ILE A 215 9.34 12.94 11.95
N HIS A 216 10.53 12.34 11.98
CA HIS A 216 11.78 12.96 11.59
C HIS A 216 12.42 12.12 10.48
N ALA A 217 12.81 12.76 9.38
CA ALA A 217 13.50 12.08 8.30
C ALA A 217 15.02 12.19 8.49
N ASP A 218 15.67 11.08 8.84
CA ASP A 218 17.13 11.04 9.04
C ASP A 218 17.88 11.20 7.69
N ASP A 219 17.22 10.81 6.60
CA ASP A 219 17.64 10.97 5.20
C ASP A 219 16.45 11.41 4.32
N LYS A 220 16.67 11.62 3.02
CA LYS A 220 15.55 11.73 2.08
C LYS A 220 14.74 10.42 2.14
N ALA A 221 13.46 10.53 2.45
CA ALA A 221 12.61 9.37 2.70
C ALA A 221 11.25 9.51 2.01
N GLU A 222 10.58 8.38 1.84
CA GLU A 222 9.19 8.34 1.43
C GLU A 222 8.45 7.29 2.27
N ILE A 223 7.29 7.68 2.79
CA ILE A 223 6.43 6.82 3.60
C ILE A 223 5.01 6.84 3.05
N LEU A 224 4.29 5.74 3.29
CA LEU A 224 2.83 5.68 3.17
C LEU A 224 2.23 5.73 4.57
N LEU A 225 1.33 6.69 4.82
CA LEU A 225 0.58 6.80 6.06
C LEU A 225 -0.86 6.40 5.81
N PHE A 226 -1.28 5.30 6.42
CA PHE A 226 -2.65 4.81 6.42
C PHE A 226 -3.31 5.26 7.72
N ASP A 227 -4.30 6.13 7.62
CA ASP A 227 -5.15 6.52 8.74
C ASP A 227 -6.43 5.69 8.70
N LEU A 228 -6.58 4.78 9.65
CA LEU A 228 -7.48 3.63 9.62
C LEU A 228 -8.55 3.73 10.72
N PRO A 229 -9.73 3.11 10.51
CA PRO A 229 -10.82 3.17 11.48
C PRO A 229 -10.48 2.40 12.77
N PRO A 230 -11.21 2.64 13.87
CA PRO A 230 -11.15 1.83 15.09
C PRO A 230 -11.52 0.36 14.82
N VAL A 231 -11.18 -0.53 15.77
CA VAL A 231 -11.50 -1.98 15.77
C VAL A 231 -12.43 -2.31 16.91
#